data_AF-A0AAV5WX91-F1
#
_entry.id   AF-A0AAV5WX91-F1
#
_cell.length_a   1.000
_cell.length_b   1.000
_cell.length_c   1.000
_cell.angle_alpha   90.00
_cell.angle_beta   90.00
_cell.angle_gamma   90.00
#
_symmetry.space_group_name_H-M   'P 1'
#
loop_
_entity.id
_entity.type
_entity.pdbx_description
1 polymer ?
#
loop_
_entity_poly.entity_id
_entity_poly.type
_entity_poly.pdbx_seq_one_letter_code
_entity_poly.pdbx_strand_id
1 'polypeptide(L)'
;NRTKMSWSVEEFFLWMAYEEHALDLKTDLHMWNDAVLGNCFTFNHFNNSKRTYLKRSDGAQGGIKAAVKLNSVEYLPWTETAAIMTFTHPNTETIFSES
;
A
#
# COMPACT_ATOMS: atom_id res chain seq x y z
N ASN A 1 -14.38 10.80 -9.06
CA ASN A 1 -14.69 11.39 -7.73
C ASN A 1 -14.55 10.41 -6.56
N ARG A 2 -14.49 9.08 -6.79
CA ARG A 2 -14.34 8.04 -5.74
C ARG A 2 -13.01 8.12 -4.98
N THR A 3 -11.92 8.42 -5.67
CA THR A 3 -10.56 8.52 -5.10
C THR A 3 -10.43 9.58 -4.00
N LYS A 4 -11.22 10.66 -4.04
CA LYS A 4 -11.17 11.75 -3.06
C LYS A 4 -11.92 11.46 -1.76
N MET A 5 -12.82 10.48 -1.77
CA MET A 5 -13.64 10.10 -0.60
C MET A 5 -13.06 8.90 0.16
N SER A 6 -12.07 8.25 -0.42
CA SER A 6 -11.35 7.13 0.19
C SER A 6 -10.05 7.63 0.83
N TRP A 7 -9.48 6.81 1.70
CA TRP A 7 -8.20 7.06 2.37
C TRP A 7 -7.11 7.59 1.43
N SER A 8 -6.50 8.70 1.80
CA SER A 8 -5.28 9.20 1.18
C SER A 8 -4.04 8.43 1.68
N VAL A 9 -2.92 8.58 0.99
CA VAL A 9 -1.68 7.88 1.36
C VAL A 9 -1.16 8.36 2.72
N GLU A 10 -1.34 9.64 3.02
CA GLU A 10 -0.92 10.27 4.27
C GLU A 10 -1.82 9.90 5.46
N GLU A 11 -3.09 9.58 5.21
CA GLU A 11 -4.00 9.10 6.25
C GLU A 11 -3.75 7.63 6.60
N PHE A 12 -3.34 6.83 5.61
CA PHE A 12 -3.17 5.39 5.75
C PHE A 12 -1.77 4.99 6.25
N PHE A 13 -0.70 5.64 5.77
CA PHE A 13 0.68 5.32 6.16
C PHE A 13 1.26 6.39 7.10
N LEU A 14 1.81 5.94 8.23
CA LEU A 14 2.65 6.78 9.09
C LEU A 14 4.08 6.87 8.54
N TRP A 15 4.64 5.73 8.15
CA TRP A 15 5.93 5.65 7.46
C TRP A 15 6.07 4.31 6.74
N MET A 16 6.94 4.29 5.74
CA MET A 16 7.39 3.06 5.09
C MET A 16 8.90 3.10 4.87
N ALA A 17 9.52 1.92 4.92
CA ALA A 17 10.92 1.72 4.65
C ALA A 17 11.16 0.44 3.85
N TYR A 18 12.21 0.46 3.05
CA TYR A 18 12.71 -0.69 2.31
C TYR A 18 14.22 -0.80 2.53
N GLU A 19 14.70 -1.97 2.94
CA GLU A 19 16.11 -2.16 3.29
C GLU A 19 16.63 -1.14 4.33
N GLU A 20 15.81 -0.84 5.36
CA GLU A 20 16.05 0.21 6.37
C GLU A 20 16.11 1.65 5.85
N HIS A 21 15.86 1.88 4.56
CA HIS A 21 15.78 3.21 3.96
C HIS A 21 14.34 3.70 3.88
N ALA A 22 14.07 4.90 4.38
CA ALA A 22 12.76 5.53 4.29
C ALA A 22 12.34 5.74 2.82
N LEU A 23 11.08 5.40 2.52
CA LEU A 23 10.45 5.62 1.22
C LEU A 23 9.70 6.95 1.22
N ASP A 24 9.62 7.59 0.05
CA ASP A 24 8.73 8.71 -0.17
C ASP A 24 7.34 8.18 -0.57
N LEU A 25 6.38 8.27 0.35
CA LEU A 25 5.03 7.76 0.18
C LEU A 25 4.30 8.33 -1.05
N LYS A 26 4.69 9.53 -1.53
CA LYS A 26 4.05 10.18 -2.68
C LYS A 26 4.60 9.71 -4.01
N THR A 27 5.86 9.27 -4.06
CA THR A 27 6.53 8.90 -5.31
C THR A 27 6.82 7.42 -5.45
N ASP A 28 6.99 6.72 -4.33
CA ASP A 28 7.43 5.33 -4.30
C ASP A 28 6.25 4.34 -4.27
N LEU A 29 5.04 4.86 -4.09
CA LEU A 29 3.79 4.10 -4.11
C LEU A 29 2.95 4.50 -5.33
N HIS A 30 2.34 3.50 -5.96
CA HIS A 30 1.27 3.72 -6.92
C HIS A 30 -0.08 3.57 -6.22
N MET A 31 -0.97 4.54 -6.42
CA MET A 31 -2.34 4.47 -5.94
C MET A 31 -3.27 4.07 -7.07
N TRP A 32 -4.18 3.14 -6.78
CA TRP A 32 -5.28 2.79 -7.66
C TRP A 32 -6.57 2.65 -6.83
N ASN A 33 -7.73 2.80 -7.45
CA ASN A 33 -9.02 2.73 -6.77
C ASN A 33 -9.76 1.46 -7.17
N ASP A 34 -10.04 0.62 -6.19
CA ASP A 34 -10.86 -0.56 -6.33
C ASP A 34 -12.35 -0.25 -6.11
N ALA A 35 -13.21 -1.06 -6.72
CA ALA A 35 -14.66 -0.92 -6.61
C ALA A 35 -15.17 -1.19 -5.19
N VAL A 36 -14.55 -2.12 -4.47
CA VAL A 36 -14.95 -2.64 -3.16
C VAL A 36 -14.08 -2.08 -2.04
N LEU A 37 -12.75 -2.06 -2.24
CA LEU A 37 -11.79 -1.70 -1.20
C LEU A 37 -11.44 -0.21 -1.14
N GLY A 38 -11.80 0.55 -2.17
CA GLY A 38 -11.41 1.96 -2.28
C GLY A 38 -9.96 2.12 -2.72
N ASN A 39 -9.27 3.12 -2.17
CA ASN A 39 -7.88 3.42 -2.53
C ASN A 39 -6.94 2.33 -2.01
N CYS A 40 -6.24 1.70 -2.93
CA CYS A 40 -5.21 0.70 -2.68
C CYS A 40 -3.84 1.28 -3.07
N PHE A 41 -2.80 0.89 -2.34
CA PHE A 41 -1.44 1.39 -2.52
C PHE A 41 -0.49 0.24 -2.79
N THR A 42 0.34 0.38 -3.81
CA THR A 42 1.21 -0.71 -4.28
C THR A 42 2.62 -0.21 -4.43
N PHE A 43 3.57 -0.95 -3.86
CA PHE A 43 4.99 -0.67 -3.95
C PHE A 43 5.61 -1.43 -5.14
N ASN A 44 6.53 -0.79 -5.86
CA ASN A 44 7.31 -1.41 -6.94
C ASN A 44 6.48 -2.04 -8.08
N HIS A 45 5.38 -1.40 -8.47
CA HIS A 45 4.46 -1.87 -9.52
C HIS A 45 4.66 -1.10 -10.85
N PHE A 46 4.71 -1.79 -11.99
CA PHE A 46 4.86 -1.24 -13.35
C PHE A 46 5.94 -0.15 -13.53
N ASN A 47 7.04 -0.23 -12.78
CA ASN A 47 8.10 0.78 -12.80
C ASN A 47 7.58 2.20 -12.48
N ASN A 48 6.54 2.30 -11.63
CA ASN A 48 5.91 3.55 -11.22
C ASN A 48 6.87 4.49 -10.47
N SER A 49 7.89 3.93 -9.83
CA SER A 49 8.98 4.68 -9.22
C SER A 49 10.13 4.86 -10.22
N LYS A 50 10.84 5.99 -10.12
CA LYS A 50 12.10 6.22 -10.87
C LYS A 50 13.20 5.19 -10.54
N ARG A 51 12.99 4.39 -9.50
CA ARG A 51 13.89 3.39 -8.97
C ARG A 51 13.20 2.04 -9.05
N THR A 52 13.90 1.03 -9.57
CA THR A 52 13.47 -0.36 -9.44
C THR A 52 13.97 -0.89 -8.10
N TYR A 53 13.06 -1.35 -7.24
CA TYR A 53 13.44 -1.93 -5.95
C TYR A 53 13.75 -3.41 -6.13
N LEU A 54 15.01 -3.79 -5.93
CA LEU A 54 15.50 -5.16 -6.01
C LEU A 54 15.98 -5.57 -4.62
N LYS A 55 15.58 -6.77 -4.19
CA LYS A 55 15.98 -7.34 -2.91
C LYS A 55 17.46 -7.72 -2.95
N ARG A 56 18.27 -7.17 -2.04
CA ARG A 56 19.71 -7.44 -1.94
C ARG A 56 20.06 -8.34 -0.78
N SER A 57 19.26 -8.29 0.28
CA SER A 57 19.48 -9.07 1.50
C SER A 57 18.21 -9.79 1.95
N ASP A 58 18.40 -10.93 2.60
CA ASP A 58 17.32 -11.69 3.22
C ASP A 58 17.00 -11.20 4.63
N GLY A 59 15.83 -11.60 5.13
CA GLY A 59 15.37 -11.28 6.48
C GLY A 59 14.67 -9.93 6.60
N ALA A 60 14.29 -9.60 7.84
CA ALA A 60 13.48 -8.42 8.14
C ALA A 60 14.17 -7.10 7.79
N GLN A 61 15.51 -7.06 7.85
CA GLN A 61 16.28 -5.87 7.51
C GLN A 61 16.28 -5.58 6.00
N GLY A 62 16.24 -6.61 5.15
CA GLY A 62 16.16 -6.48 3.69
C GLY A 62 14.73 -6.38 3.14
N GLY A 63 13.73 -6.33 4.02
CA GLY A 63 12.32 -6.36 3.67
C GLY A 63 11.68 -4.97 3.54
N ILE A 64 10.39 -5.00 3.20
CA ILE A 64 9.51 -3.84 3.34
C ILE A 64 9.02 -3.79 4.79
N LYS A 65 9.06 -2.59 5.37
CA LYS A 65 8.47 -2.28 6.67
C LYS A 65 7.51 -1.12 6.50
N ALA A 66 6.33 -1.22 7.09
CA ALA A 66 5.33 -0.16 7.05
C ALA A 66 4.67 -0.02 8.42
N ALA A 67 4.50 1.21 8.87
CA ALA A 67 3.58 1.54 9.95
C ALA A 67 2.34 2.16 9.32
N VAL A 68 1.20 1.52 9.57
CA VAL A 68 -0.09 1.85 8.98
C VAL A 68 -1.06 2.27 10.08
N LYS A 69 -1.95 3.20 9.77
CA LYS A 69 -2.98 3.70 10.67
C LYS A 69 -4.32 3.11 10.26
N LEU A 70 -4.93 2.35 11.18
CA LEU A 70 -6.28 1.84 11.04
C LEU A 70 -7.21 2.66 11.93
N ASN A 71 -8.08 3.48 11.33
CA ASN A 71 -9.07 4.25 12.09
C ASN A 71 -10.42 3.54 12.11
N SER A 72 -10.60 2.61 13.04
CA SER A 72 -11.81 1.78 13.14
C SER A 72 -13.09 2.58 13.46
N VAL A 73 -12.98 3.80 13.99
CA VAL A 73 -14.14 4.65 14.31
C VAL A 73 -14.81 5.21 13.05
N GLU A 74 -14.06 5.33 11.96
CA GLU A 74 -14.54 5.84 10.66
C GLU A 74 -15.04 4.72 9.74
N TYR A 75 -15.11 3.47 10.25
CA TYR A 75 -15.65 2.35 9.49
C TYR A 75 -17.17 2.43 9.41
N LEU A 76 -17.72 1.85 8.33
CA LEU A 76 -19.16 1.77 8.14
C LEU A 76 -19.78 0.92 9.27
N PRO A 77 -20.95 1.29 9.80
CA PRO A 77 -21.50 0.61 10.99
C PRO A 77 -21.93 -0.85 10.73
N TRP A 78 -22.00 -1.27 9.46
CA TRP A 78 -22.34 -2.64 9.06
C TRP A 78 -21.12 -3.47 8.65
N THR A 79 -19.88 -2.94 8.73
CA THR A 79 -18.68 -3.75 8.51
C THR A 79 -18.25 -4.42 9.81
N GLU A 80 -18.17 -5.75 9.79
CA GLU A 80 -17.88 -6.53 11.00
C GLU A 80 -16.40 -6.61 11.35
N THR A 81 -15.52 -6.41 10.36
CA THR A 81 -14.07 -6.57 10.50
C THR A 81 -13.33 -5.30 10.13
N ALA A 82 -12.48 -4.82 11.06
CA ALA A 82 -11.50 -3.78 10.78
C ALA A 82 -10.13 -4.45 10.56
N ALA A 83 -9.69 -4.52 9.31
CA ALA A 83 -8.43 -5.16 8.93
C ALA A 83 -7.74 -4.39 7.80
N ILE A 84 -6.44 -4.67 7.67
CA ILE A 84 -5.61 -4.23 6.55
C ILE A 84 -5.28 -5.48 5.74
N MET A 85 -5.60 -5.45 4.46
CA MET A 85 -5.26 -6.53 3.54
C MET A 85 -3.97 -6.19 2.80
N THR A 86 -3.10 -7.18 2.64
CA THR A 86 -1.82 -7.04 1.95
C THR A 86 -1.64 -8.21 1.02
N PHE A 87 -1.33 -7.91 -0.23
CA PHE A 87 -1.19 -8.88 -1.30
C PHE A 87 0.20 -8.75 -1.92
N THR A 88 0.78 -9.88 -2.32
CA THR A 88 2.05 -9.93 -3.04
C THR A 88 1.79 -10.45 -4.45
N HIS A 89 2.23 -9.71 -5.46
CA HIS A 89 2.05 -10.06 -6.86
C HIS A 89 3.30 -9.67 -7.68
N PRO A 90 3.47 -10.22 -8.90
CA PRO A 90 4.53 -9.80 -9.80
C PRO A 90 4.40 -8.33 -10.20
N ASN A 91 5.53 -7.63 -10.32
CA ASN A 91 5.53 -6.20 -10.64
C ASN A 91 5.05 -5.86 -12.06
N THR A 92 4.96 -6.85 -12.95
CA THR A 92 4.50 -6.75 -14.34
C THR A 92 3.03 -7.08 -14.53
N GLU A 93 2.33 -7.47 -13.48
CA GLU A 93 0.93 -7.91 -13.55
C GLU A 93 0.00 -6.92 -12.85
N THR A 94 -1.17 -6.71 -13.44
CA THR A 94 -2.26 -5.94 -12.83
C THR A 94 -2.81 -6.67 -11.62
N ILE A 95 -3.23 -5.92 -10.62
CA ILE A 95 -3.74 -6.45 -9.36
C ILE A 95 -5.27 -6.46 -9.40
N PHE A 96 -5.86 -7.52 -8.87
CA PHE A 96 -7.28 -7.61 -8.63
C PHE A 96 -7.51 -7.73 -7.12
N SER A 97 -8.48 -6.99 -6.60
CA SER A 97 -8.84 -6.98 -5.17
C SER A 97 -9.39 -8.31 -4.65
N GLU A 98 -9.74 -9.23 -5.54
CA GLU A 98 -10.28 -10.57 -5.24
C GLU A 98 -9.20 -11.67 -5.20
N SER A 99 -7.92 -11.33 -5.37
CA SER A 99 -6.81 -12.30 -5.48
C SER A 99 -6.18 -12.68 -4.13
#